data_AF-A0A3M6U860-F1
#
_entry.id   AF-A0A3M6U860-F1
#
_cell.length_a   1.000
_cell.length_b   1.000
_cell.length_c   1.000
_cell.angle_alpha   90.00
_cell.angle_beta   90.00
_cell.angle_gamma   90.00
#
_symmetry.space_group_name_H-M   'P 1'
#
loop_
_entity.id
_entity.type
_entity.pdbx_description
1 polymer ?
#
loop_
_entity_poly.entity_id
_entity_poly.type
_entity_poly.pdbx_seq_one_letter_code
_entity_poly.pdbx_strand_id
1 'polypeptide(L)'
;MTRFSEISRRFYLKNSVTPFEEDSTHEFKGHRNISAEEVPPWCYIPGTDRRSRKAVSRNINGFLNTGKGGTIYLGIVDEGKVKGLLLTQYQRDHVRIAVKDALSRYTPPVPEECYKVEIIPVIDSEEKVDESTAFLDLQDDSCNEVDSNCLRPHILRTSDFCWCDSHAKEQFSEGFPPSLYVVEITVFPWKKQQLKIERGCIQFDLHPVYEDEEGKCHFRRQASLVQYSVQEVVELTKAEIKNHFMPLLLSLRDEMKTIRDRHKLHS
;
A
#
# COMPACT_ATOMS: atom_id res chain seq x y z
N MET A 1 -0.04 31.52 -26.08
CA MET A 1 -1.09 30.49 -26.15
C MET A 1 -0.39 29.14 -26.15
N THR A 2 -0.08 28.63 -24.96
CA THR A 2 0.88 27.54 -24.78
C THR A 2 0.18 26.44 -24.01
N ARG A 3 -0.17 25.38 -24.76
CA ARG A 3 -0.31 23.97 -24.34
C ARG A 3 -0.75 23.76 -22.90
N PHE A 4 -2.06 23.67 -22.68
CA PHE A 4 -2.59 22.77 -21.65
C PHE A 4 -2.06 21.37 -21.98
N SER A 5 -1.14 20.85 -21.17
CA SER A 5 -0.73 19.46 -21.28
C SER A 5 -1.97 18.60 -21.05
N GLU A 6 -2.28 17.71 -21.98
CA GLU A 6 -3.19 16.59 -21.76
C GLU A 6 -2.69 15.81 -20.54
N ILE A 7 -3.20 16.14 -19.36
CA ILE A 7 -3.12 15.26 -18.21
C ILE A 7 -4.00 14.08 -18.61
N SER A 8 -3.37 12.99 -19.05
CA SER A 8 -4.06 11.73 -19.26
C SER A 8 -4.88 11.42 -18.01
N ARG A 9 -6.19 11.60 -18.10
CA ARG A 9 -7.10 11.38 -16.97
C ARG A 9 -7.10 9.90 -16.68
N ARG A 10 -6.60 9.49 -15.53
CA ARG A 10 -6.61 8.09 -15.08
C ARG A 10 -8.03 7.72 -14.66
N PHE A 11 -8.57 6.64 -15.21
CA PHE A 11 -9.85 6.06 -14.82
C PHE A 11 -9.85 4.55 -15.06
N TYR A 12 -10.81 3.86 -14.45
CA TYR A 12 -11.14 2.48 -14.75
C TYR A 12 -12.48 2.38 -15.47
N LEU A 13 -12.65 1.37 -16.33
CA LEU A 13 -13.94 1.05 -16.93
C LEU A 13 -14.68 0.04 -16.06
N LYS A 14 -15.93 0.33 -15.75
CA LYS A 14 -16.78 -0.57 -14.95
C LYS A 14 -16.95 -1.90 -15.69
N ASN A 15 -16.89 -3.00 -14.94
CA ASN A 15 -16.97 -4.37 -15.44
C ASN A 15 -15.88 -4.80 -16.44
N SER A 16 -14.88 -3.96 -16.75
CA SER A 16 -13.72 -4.41 -17.52
C SER A 16 -12.82 -5.30 -16.67
N VAL A 17 -12.03 -6.14 -17.33
CA VAL A 17 -10.96 -6.92 -16.70
C VAL A 17 -9.67 -6.12 -16.76
N THR A 18 -8.93 -6.05 -15.65
CA THR A 18 -7.61 -5.41 -15.62
C THR A 18 -6.60 -6.15 -16.49
N PRO A 19 -5.63 -5.47 -17.09
CA PRO A 19 -4.59 -6.11 -17.89
C PRO A 19 -3.48 -6.79 -17.05
N PHE A 20 -3.65 -6.81 -15.73
CA PHE A 20 -2.75 -7.42 -14.75
C PHE A 20 -3.53 -8.32 -13.81
N GLU A 21 -2.85 -9.30 -13.24
CA GLU A 21 -3.36 -10.28 -12.29
C GLU A 21 -2.75 -10.04 -10.90
N GLU A 22 -3.30 -10.67 -9.86
CA GLU A 22 -2.67 -10.66 -8.54
C GLU A 22 -1.31 -11.36 -8.60
N ASP A 23 -0.28 -10.68 -8.11
CA ASP A 23 1.10 -11.17 -8.16
C ASP A 23 1.92 -10.65 -6.98
N SER A 24 3.25 -10.68 -7.10
CA SER A 24 4.16 -10.19 -6.06
C SER A 24 4.12 -8.69 -5.81
N THR A 25 3.39 -7.94 -6.63
CA THR A 25 3.31 -6.47 -6.67
C THR A 25 1.89 -5.93 -6.85
N HIS A 26 0.90 -6.77 -7.18
CA HIS A 26 -0.51 -6.39 -7.33
C HIS A 26 -1.38 -7.23 -6.40
N GLU A 27 -2.31 -6.59 -5.71
CA GLU A 27 -3.29 -7.23 -4.82
C GLU A 27 -4.69 -6.62 -5.02
N PHE A 28 -5.72 -7.45 -5.16
CA PHE A 28 -7.10 -7.02 -5.35
C PHE A 28 -7.91 -7.22 -4.07
N LYS A 29 -8.78 -6.25 -3.78
CA LYS A 29 -9.71 -6.31 -2.65
C LYS A 29 -11.04 -5.69 -3.04
N GLY A 30 -12.12 -6.48 -2.98
CA GLY A 30 -13.49 -5.99 -3.19
C GLY A 30 -14.08 -5.16 -2.04
N HIS A 31 -13.29 -4.80 -1.02
CA HIS A 31 -13.75 -4.11 0.19
C HIS A 31 -12.75 -3.05 0.64
N ARG A 32 -13.17 -2.19 1.58
CA ARG A 32 -12.35 -1.11 2.15
C ARG A 32 -11.98 -1.29 3.63
N ASN A 33 -12.08 -2.50 4.19
CA ASN A 33 -11.62 -2.78 5.55
C ASN A 33 -10.09 -2.69 5.63
N ILE A 34 -9.58 -1.59 6.19
CA ILE A 34 -8.15 -1.27 6.18
C ILE A 34 -7.42 -2.01 7.29
N SER A 35 -7.86 -1.87 8.55
CA SER A 35 -7.22 -2.50 9.70
C SER A 35 -7.93 -3.77 10.18
N ALA A 36 -7.26 -4.56 11.01
CA ALA A 36 -7.79 -5.80 11.58
C ALA A 36 -9.12 -5.61 12.34
N GLU A 37 -9.26 -4.49 13.04
CA GLU A 37 -10.43 -4.15 13.87
C GLU A 37 -11.65 -3.74 13.03
N GLU A 38 -11.44 -3.27 11.79
CA GLU A 38 -12.52 -2.92 10.86
C GLU A 38 -13.16 -4.15 10.21
N VAL A 39 -12.52 -5.33 10.30
CA VAL A 39 -13.05 -6.56 9.71
C VAL A 39 -14.17 -7.10 10.60
N PRO A 40 -15.41 -7.16 10.11
CA PRO A 40 -16.53 -7.50 10.97
C PRO A 40 -16.55 -8.97 11.44
N PRO A 41 -17.15 -9.26 12.61
CA PRO A 41 -17.24 -10.63 13.13
C PRO A 41 -18.00 -11.61 12.23
N TRP A 42 -18.95 -11.15 11.42
CA TRP A 42 -19.67 -12.02 10.48
C TRP A 42 -18.80 -12.48 9.29
N CYS A 43 -17.57 -11.98 9.15
CA CYS A 43 -16.63 -12.49 8.17
C CYS A 43 -16.02 -13.84 8.56
N TYR A 44 -16.23 -14.33 9.80
CA TYR A 44 -15.79 -15.66 10.20
C TYR A 44 -16.60 -16.75 9.49
N ILE A 45 -15.91 -17.73 8.91
CA ILE A 45 -16.54 -18.88 8.27
C ILE A 45 -16.91 -19.89 9.36
N PRO A 46 -18.21 -20.22 9.54
CA PRO A 46 -18.66 -21.12 10.59
C PRO A 46 -17.89 -22.44 10.60
N GLY A 47 -17.42 -22.86 11.78
CA GLY A 47 -16.65 -24.11 11.94
C GLY A 47 -15.17 -24.00 11.56
N THR A 48 -14.66 -22.80 11.25
CA THR A 48 -13.23 -22.59 10.98
C THR A 48 -12.73 -21.28 11.62
N ASP A 49 -11.43 -21.19 11.88
CA ASP A 49 -10.78 -19.92 12.25
C ASP A 49 -10.49 -19.01 11.05
N ARG A 50 -11.04 -19.33 9.87
CA ARG A 50 -10.80 -18.57 8.64
C ARG A 50 -11.82 -17.46 8.50
N ARG A 51 -11.36 -16.31 8.00
CA ARG A 51 -12.20 -15.18 7.62
C ARG A 51 -12.33 -15.12 6.11
N SER A 52 -13.53 -14.79 5.63
CA SER A 52 -13.82 -14.51 4.21
C SER A 52 -13.18 -13.20 3.73
N ARG A 53 -12.87 -12.30 4.66
CA ARG A 53 -12.17 -11.03 4.40
C ARG A 53 -11.01 -10.88 5.38
N LYS A 54 -9.92 -10.28 4.89
CA LYS A 54 -8.74 -9.95 5.69
C LYS A 54 -8.44 -8.47 5.51
N ALA A 55 -7.90 -7.86 6.56
CA ALA A 55 -7.50 -6.46 6.54
C ALA A 55 -6.48 -6.18 5.43
N VAL A 56 -6.61 -5.01 4.82
CA VAL A 56 -5.70 -4.53 3.76
C VAL A 56 -4.31 -4.27 4.32
N SER A 57 -4.20 -3.81 5.58
CA SER A 57 -2.95 -3.56 6.30
C SER A 57 -1.92 -4.68 6.12
N ARG A 58 -2.33 -5.94 6.33
CA ARG A 58 -1.46 -7.11 6.20
C ARG A 58 -0.78 -7.23 4.83
N ASN A 59 -1.46 -6.82 3.75
CA ASN A 59 -0.86 -6.78 2.41
C ASN A 59 0.14 -5.64 2.26
N ILE A 60 -0.16 -4.48 2.84
CA ILE A 60 0.79 -3.35 2.89
C ILE A 60 2.07 -3.78 3.63
N ASN A 61 1.93 -4.47 4.76
CA ASN A 61 3.05 -5.01 5.53
C ASN A 61 3.88 -5.99 4.68
N GLY A 62 3.20 -6.89 3.94
CA GLY A 62 3.83 -7.80 2.98
C GLY A 62 4.65 -7.11 1.89
N PHE A 63 4.13 -6.04 1.29
CA PHE A 63 4.83 -5.30 0.24
C PHE A 63 6.00 -4.49 0.79
N LEU A 64 5.83 -3.87 1.97
CA LEU A 64 6.89 -3.14 2.66
C LEU A 64 8.08 -4.07 2.93
N ASN A 65 7.85 -5.18 3.64
CA ASN A 65 8.89 -6.11 4.08
C ASN A 65 9.59 -6.85 2.94
N THR A 66 8.90 -7.12 1.83
CA THR A 66 9.54 -7.69 0.64
C THR A 66 10.43 -6.67 -0.08
N GLY A 67 10.22 -5.36 0.15
CA GLY A 67 11.02 -4.27 -0.41
C GLY A 67 10.87 -4.03 -1.91
N LYS A 68 10.04 -4.81 -2.60
CA LYS A 68 9.70 -4.59 -4.01
C LYS A 68 8.60 -3.53 -4.19
N GLY A 69 7.91 -3.16 -3.13
CA GLY A 69 6.70 -2.35 -3.23
C GLY A 69 5.55 -3.11 -3.87
N GLY A 70 4.52 -2.38 -4.28
CA GLY A 70 3.34 -2.93 -4.93
C GLY A 70 2.13 -2.01 -4.79
N THR A 71 1.03 -2.37 -5.44
CA THR A 71 -0.23 -1.62 -5.41
C THR A 71 -1.37 -2.54 -4.99
N ILE A 72 -2.15 -2.07 -4.03
CA ILE A 72 -3.40 -2.70 -3.61
C ILE A 72 -4.57 -1.93 -4.22
N TYR A 73 -5.47 -2.64 -4.87
CA TYR A 73 -6.63 -2.08 -5.56
C TYR A 73 -7.91 -2.41 -4.80
N LEU A 74 -8.51 -1.41 -4.16
CA LEU A 74 -9.81 -1.55 -3.50
C LEU A 74 -10.92 -1.25 -4.52
N GLY A 75 -11.87 -2.17 -4.69
CA GLY A 75 -12.92 -2.10 -5.70
C GLY A 75 -12.66 -2.94 -6.96
N ILE A 76 -11.57 -3.70 -6.98
CA ILE A 76 -11.31 -4.76 -7.97
C ILE A 76 -11.52 -6.10 -7.26
N VAL A 77 -12.31 -6.99 -7.85
CA VAL A 77 -12.57 -8.33 -7.28
C VAL A 77 -11.46 -9.29 -7.68
N ASP A 78 -11.34 -10.42 -6.99
CA ASP A 78 -10.28 -11.42 -7.16
C ASP A 78 -10.15 -11.94 -8.61
N GLU A 79 -11.22 -11.88 -9.41
CA GLU A 79 -11.21 -12.20 -10.85
C GLU A 79 -10.56 -11.13 -11.75
N GLY A 80 -10.01 -10.05 -11.17
CA GLY A 80 -9.47 -8.89 -11.91
C GLY A 80 -10.53 -7.98 -12.51
N LYS A 81 -11.82 -8.16 -12.16
CA LYS A 81 -12.92 -7.36 -12.69
C LYS A 81 -13.12 -6.07 -11.88
N VAL A 82 -13.16 -4.93 -12.57
CA VAL A 82 -13.41 -3.62 -11.96
C VAL A 82 -14.89 -3.54 -11.57
N LYS A 83 -15.16 -3.38 -10.27
CA LYS A 83 -16.50 -3.09 -9.75
C LYS A 83 -16.63 -1.68 -9.21
N GLY A 84 -15.53 -1.15 -8.65
CA GLY A 84 -15.51 0.09 -7.91
C GLY A 84 -16.16 -0.03 -6.54
N LEU A 85 -15.93 0.98 -5.72
CA LEU A 85 -16.57 1.23 -4.44
C LEU A 85 -17.40 2.49 -4.57
N LEU A 86 -18.65 2.44 -4.11
CA LEU A 86 -19.49 3.61 -3.97
C LEU A 86 -18.96 4.45 -2.81
N LEU A 87 -18.36 5.60 -3.11
CA LEU A 87 -17.71 6.46 -2.10
C LEU A 87 -18.13 7.92 -2.28
N THR A 88 -18.74 8.49 -1.24
CA THR A 88 -18.87 9.95 -1.10
C THR A 88 -17.51 10.59 -0.78
N GLN A 89 -17.42 11.92 -0.86
CA GLN A 89 -16.24 12.68 -0.45
C GLN A 89 -15.74 12.27 0.94
N TYR A 90 -16.61 12.29 1.96
CA TYR A 90 -16.21 11.92 3.32
C TYR A 90 -15.76 10.46 3.43
N GLN A 91 -16.29 9.56 2.61
CA GLN A 91 -15.83 8.17 2.59
C GLN A 91 -14.47 8.01 1.91
N ARG A 92 -14.15 8.84 0.90
CA ARG A 92 -12.79 8.92 0.32
C ARG A 92 -11.79 9.38 1.38
N ASP A 93 -12.14 10.40 2.16
CA ASP A 93 -11.31 10.92 3.25
C ASP A 93 -11.15 9.91 4.39
N HIS A 94 -12.24 9.23 4.77
CA HIS A 94 -12.19 8.11 5.71
C HIS A 94 -11.11 7.11 5.29
N VAL A 95 -11.11 6.65 4.04
CA VAL A 95 -10.13 5.65 3.57
C VAL A 95 -8.69 6.17 3.68
N ARG A 96 -8.43 7.43 3.29
CA ARG A 96 -7.09 8.04 3.41
C ARG A 96 -6.62 8.07 4.87
N ILE A 97 -7.48 8.49 5.79
CA ILE A 97 -7.17 8.59 7.20
C ILE A 97 -7.00 7.19 7.81
N ALA A 98 -7.84 6.22 7.45
CA ALA A 98 -7.75 4.84 7.92
C ALA A 98 -6.43 4.17 7.51
N VAL A 99 -5.96 4.38 6.27
CA VAL A 99 -4.64 3.89 5.84
C VAL A 99 -3.52 4.52 6.65
N LYS A 100 -3.54 5.85 6.81
CA LYS A 100 -2.54 6.56 7.63
C LYS A 100 -2.55 6.08 9.08
N ASP A 101 -3.73 5.90 9.67
CA ASP A 101 -3.89 5.40 11.02
C ASP A 101 -3.29 3.99 11.18
N ALA A 102 -3.65 3.06 10.30
CA ALA A 102 -3.13 1.69 10.33
C ALA A 102 -1.59 1.67 10.25
N LEU A 103 -1.02 2.42 9.31
CA LEU A 103 0.43 2.46 9.07
C LEU A 103 1.22 3.19 10.17
N SER A 104 0.60 4.14 10.86
CA SER A 104 1.20 4.79 12.03
C SER A 104 1.33 3.87 13.24
N ARG A 105 0.56 2.77 13.27
CA ARG A 105 0.58 1.75 14.33
C ARG A 105 1.49 0.57 14.06
N TYR A 106 2.15 0.55 12.90
CA TYR A 106 3.16 -0.47 12.64
C TYR A 106 4.33 -0.27 13.58
N THR A 107 5.11 -1.33 13.76
CA THR A 107 6.35 -1.27 14.53
C THR A 107 7.52 -1.61 13.61
N PRO A 108 8.36 -0.63 13.23
CA PRO A 108 8.23 0.81 13.49
C PRO A 108 7.08 1.47 12.67
N PRO A 109 6.63 2.69 13.04
CA PRO A 109 5.64 3.41 12.23
C PRO A 109 6.15 3.67 10.81
N VAL A 110 5.29 3.48 9.81
CA VAL A 110 5.66 3.65 8.40
C VAL A 110 5.59 5.13 8.01
N PRO A 111 6.68 5.71 7.47
CA PRO A 111 6.66 7.09 6.97
C PRO A 111 5.73 7.29 5.76
N GLU A 112 5.15 8.48 5.63
CA GLU A 112 4.23 8.80 4.53
C GLU A 112 4.92 8.79 3.16
N GLU A 113 6.23 9.02 3.10
CA GLU A 113 7.02 8.90 1.87
C GLU A 113 7.13 7.46 1.34
N CYS A 114 6.75 6.45 2.12
CA CYS A 114 6.81 5.04 1.72
C CYS A 114 5.54 4.57 0.98
N TYR A 115 4.47 5.37 0.96
CA TYR A 115 3.23 4.98 0.30
C TYR A 115 2.45 6.16 -0.29
N LYS A 116 1.44 5.86 -1.12
CA LYS A 116 0.52 6.83 -1.70
C LYS A 116 -0.87 6.21 -1.80
N VAL A 117 -1.89 6.99 -1.44
CA VAL A 117 -3.31 6.61 -1.62
C VAL A 117 -3.92 7.48 -2.71
N GLU A 118 -4.36 6.87 -3.81
CA GLU A 118 -5.02 7.56 -4.92
C GLU A 118 -6.46 7.08 -5.05
N ILE A 119 -7.38 8.01 -5.33
CA ILE A 119 -8.78 7.70 -5.62
C ILE A 119 -8.98 7.90 -7.12
N ILE A 120 -9.26 6.81 -7.83
CA ILE A 120 -9.37 6.78 -9.29
C ILE A 120 -10.83 6.55 -9.68
N PRO A 121 -11.44 7.41 -10.52
CA PRO A 121 -12.84 7.27 -10.91
C PRO A 121 -13.07 6.00 -11.75
N VAL A 122 -14.25 5.41 -11.59
CA VAL A 122 -14.75 4.30 -12.41
C VAL A 122 -15.90 4.82 -13.25
N ILE A 123 -15.77 4.67 -14.57
CA ILE A 123 -16.71 5.19 -15.56
C ILE A 123 -17.44 4.02 -16.20
N ASP A 124 -18.71 4.22 -16.54
CA ASP A 124 -19.44 3.26 -17.36
C ASP A 124 -19.05 3.38 -18.84
N SER A 125 -19.09 2.29 -19.62
CA SER A 125 -18.66 2.31 -21.02
C SER A 125 -19.50 3.23 -21.91
N GLU A 126 -20.70 3.57 -21.45
CA GLU A 126 -21.66 4.43 -22.15
C GLU A 126 -21.53 5.91 -21.74
N GLU A 127 -20.78 6.23 -20.68
CA GLU A 127 -20.62 7.57 -20.14
C GLU A 127 -19.40 8.26 -20.79
N LYS A 128 -19.55 9.51 -21.24
CA LYS A 128 -18.40 10.28 -21.71
C LYS A 128 -17.52 10.67 -20.54
N VAL A 129 -16.20 10.52 -20.70
CA VAL A 129 -15.18 10.86 -19.69
C VAL A 129 -15.35 12.29 -19.14
N ASP A 130 -15.71 13.25 -19.99
CA ASP A 130 -15.87 14.67 -19.60
C ASP A 130 -17.19 14.98 -18.90
N GLU A 131 -18.18 14.10 -19.00
CA GLU A 131 -19.51 14.25 -18.37
C GLU A 131 -19.64 13.33 -17.15
N SER A 132 -18.59 12.57 -16.82
CA SER A 132 -18.67 11.58 -15.74
C SER A 132 -18.77 12.25 -14.38
N THR A 133 -19.85 11.91 -13.66
CA THR A 133 -20.11 12.36 -12.29
C THR A 133 -18.91 12.13 -11.38
N ALA A 134 -18.21 11.00 -11.55
CA ALA A 134 -17.04 10.65 -10.75
C ALA A 134 -15.88 11.65 -10.89
N PHE A 135 -15.69 12.25 -12.08
CA PHE A 135 -14.69 13.29 -12.31
C PHE A 135 -15.12 14.65 -11.81
N LEU A 136 -16.41 14.98 -11.93
CA LEU A 136 -16.97 16.22 -11.41
C LEU A 136 -16.85 16.26 -9.89
N ASP A 137 -17.23 15.18 -9.21
CA ASP A 137 -17.09 15.01 -7.76
C ASP A 137 -15.65 15.22 -7.28
N LEU A 138 -14.66 14.71 -8.01
CA LEU A 138 -13.24 14.90 -7.65
C LEU A 138 -12.72 16.31 -7.90
N GLN A 139 -13.30 17.04 -8.85
CA GLN A 139 -12.98 18.44 -9.09
C GLN A 139 -13.63 19.34 -8.05
N ASP A 140 -14.87 19.04 -7.66
CA ASP A 140 -15.63 19.75 -6.63
C ASP A 140 -14.97 19.67 -5.24
N ASP A 141 -14.41 18.50 -4.91
CA ASP A 141 -13.54 18.30 -3.72
C ASP A 141 -12.40 19.34 -3.63
N SER A 142 -11.93 19.87 -4.77
CA SER A 142 -10.77 20.77 -4.83
C SER A 142 -11.13 22.26 -4.82
N CYS A 143 -12.39 22.63 -5.11
CA CYS A 143 -12.80 24.01 -5.30
C CYS A 143 -13.82 24.55 -4.27
N ASN A 144 -14.36 23.71 -3.39
CA ASN A 144 -15.32 24.15 -2.37
C ASN A 144 -14.67 24.68 -1.09
N GLU A 145 -15.33 25.68 -0.47
CA GLU A 145 -15.04 26.14 0.89
C GLU A 145 -15.04 24.95 1.85
N VAL A 146 -14.07 24.90 2.78
CA VAL A 146 -13.90 23.77 3.71
C VAL A 146 -15.17 23.57 4.51
N ASP A 147 -16.00 22.62 4.09
CA ASP A 147 -17.20 22.22 4.81
C ASP A 147 -16.82 21.79 6.23
N SER A 148 -17.58 22.27 7.22
CA SER A 148 -17.37 21.95 8.63
C SER A 148 -17.40 20.44 8.89
N ASN A 149 -18.13 19.67 8.08
CA ASN A 149 -18.13 18.21 8.19
C ASN A 149 -16.83 17.55 7.70
N CYS A 150 -16.06 18.18 6.81
CA CYS A 150 -14.73 17.68 6.40
C CYS A 150 -13.73 17.66 7.57
N LEU A 151 -13.92 18.53 8.57
CA LEU A 151 -13.10 18.58 9.77
C LEU A 151 -13.59 17.65 10.88
N ARG A 152 -14.75 17.01 10.70
CA ARG A 152 -15.31 16.10 11.70
C ARG A 152 -14.46 14.83 11.76
N PRO A 153 -13.96 14.41 12.93
CA PRO A 153 -13.13 13.22 13.03
C PRO A 153 -13.91 11.96 12.65
N HIS A 154 -13.31 11.11 11.83
CA HIS A 154 -13.85 9.80 11.49
C HIS A 154 -13.69 8.81 12.64
N ILE A 155 -14.64 7.89 12.76
CA ILE A 155 -14.55 6.75 13.67
C ILE A 155 -13.81 5.64 12.93
N LEU A 156 -12.64 5.27 13.43
CA LEU A 156 -11.74 4.27 12.84
C LEU A 156 -11.63 3.05 13.77
N ARG A 157 -10.99 1.98 13.29
CA ARG A 157 -10.65 0.78 14.10
C ARG A 157 -11.87 0.10 14.72
N THR A 158 -13.00 0.16 14.04
CA THR A 158 -14.23 -0.53 14.44
C THR A 158 -14.90 -1.09 13.20
N SER A 159 -15.61 -2.21 13.39
CA SER A 159 -16.53 -2.73 12.38
C SER A 159 -17.85 -1.94 12.30
N ASP A 160 -18.07 -1.02 13.23
CA ASP A 160 -19.26 -0.18 13.27
C ASP A 160 -19.25 0.91 12.19
N PHE A 161 -20.44 1.45 11.89
CA PHE A 161 -20.58 2.52 10.91
C PHE A 161 -20.00 3.84 11.43
N CYS A 162 -19.25 4.52 10.58
CA CYS A 162 -18.84 5.89 10.82
C CYS A 162 -19.97 6.85 10.41
N TRP A 163 -19.96 8.09 10.92
CA TRP A 163 -20.95 9.11 10.54
C TRP A 163 -21.01 9.35 9.02
N CYS A 164 -19.88 9.20 8.31
CA CYS A 164 -19.82 9.32 6.84
C CYS A 164 -20.65 8.24 6.12
N ASP A 165 -20.87 7.08 6.75
CA ASP A 165 -21.73 6.03 6.20
C ASP A 165 -23.21 6.34 6.40
N SER A 166 -23.53 7.00 7.52
CA SER A 166 -24.89 7.50 7.76
C SER A 166 -25.23 8.61 6.78
N HIS A 167 -24.29 9.54 6.55
CA HIS A 167 -24.43 10.59 5.55
C HIS A 167 -24.59 10.03 4.13
N ALA A 168 -23.78 9.02 3.75
CA ALA A 168 -23.91 8.39 2.44
C ALA A 168 -25.28 7.69 2.26
N LYS A 169 -25.84 7.10 3.32
CA LYS A 169 -27.19 6.53 3.29
C LYS A 169 -28.27 7.60 3.13
N GLU A 170 -28.12 8.73 3.80
CA GLU A 170 -29.03 9.88 3.71
C GLU A 170 -29.03 10.48 2.30
N GLN A 171 -27.85 10.81 1.75
CA GLN A 171 -27.71 11.28 0.36
C GLN A 171 -28.33 10.32 -0.65
N PHE A 172 -28.11 9.02 -0.48
CA PHE A 172 -28.71 8.01 -1.33
C PHE A 172 -30.25 8.02 -1.23
N SER A 173 -30.80 8.18 -0.01
CA SER A 173 -32.25 8.26 0.20
C SER A 173 -32.87 9.54 -0.38
N GLU A 174 -32.09 10.61 -0.48
CA GLU A 174 -32.48 11.87 -1.13
C GLU A 174 -32.35 11.84 -2.67
N GLY A 175 -31.85 10.73 -3.23
CA GLY A 175 -31.73 10.53 -4.68
C GLY A 175 -30.39 10.97 -5.28
N PHE A 176 -29.37 11.20 -4.46
CA PHE A 176 -28.00 11.49 -4.88
C PHE A 176 -27.10 10.25 -4.68
N PRO A 177 -27.03 9.33 -5.65
CA PRO A 177 -26.18 8.16 -5.53
C PRO A 177 -24.70 8.55 -5.62
N PRO A 178 -23.83 8.03 -4.75
CA PRO A 178 -22.40 8.27 -4.84
C PRO A 178 -21.79 7.65 -6.11
N SER A 179 -20.74 8.29 -6.64
CA SER A 179 -19.98 7.74 -7.76
C SER A 179 -19.08 6.56 -7.36
N LEU A 180 -18.65 5.80 -8.37
CA LEU A 180 -17.79 4.63 -8.21
C LEU A 180 -16.31 5.00 -8.34
N TYR A 181 -15.50 4.44 -7.43
CA TYR A 181 -14.06 4.65 -7.42
C TYR A 181 -13.28 3.37 -7.16
N VAL A 182 -12.08 3.28 -7.71
CA VAL A 182 -11.05 2.34 -7.27
C VAL A 182 -10.07 3.12 -6.39
N VAL A 183 -9.75 2.57 -5.21
CA VAL A 183 -8.70 3.14 -4.37
C VAL A 183 -7.41 2.37 -4.63
N GLU A 184 -6.37 3.07 -5.04
CA GLU A 184 -5.03 2.51 -5.20
C GLU A 184 -4.17 2.89 -4.00
N ILE A 185 -3.70 1.89 -3.25
CA ILE A 185 -2.71 2.07 -2.20
C ILE A 185 -1.38 1.56 -2.74
N THR A 186 -0.52 2.48 -3.16
CA THR A 186 0.81 2.18 -3.69
C THR A 186 1.83 2.20 -2.55
N VAL A 187 2.57 1.11 -2.39
CA VAL A 187 3.75 0.99 -1.53
C VAL A 187 4.99 1.13 -2.42
N PHE A 188 5.86 2.07 -2.10
CA PHE A 188 7.05 2.30 -2.91
C PHE A 188 8.13 1.24 -2.64
N PRO A 189 8.90 0.84 -3.67
CA PRO A 189 10.03 -0.07 -3.48
C PRO A 189 11.09 0.56 -2.58
N TRP A 190 11.72 -0.28 -1.76
CA TRP A 190 12.84 0.13 -0.93
C TRP A 190 14.04 0.48 -1.82
N LYS A 191 14.46 1.74 -1.76
CA LYS A 191 15.66 2.21 -2.47
C LYS A 191 16.87 1.89 -1.60
N LYS A 192 17.67 0.91 -2.03
CA LYS A 192 18.95 0.59 -1.38
C LYS A 192 19.83 1.85 -1.37
N GLN A 193 20.07 2.43 -0.20
CA GLN A 193 21.05 3.51 -0.09
C GLN A 193 22.46 2.95 -0.22
N GLN A 194 23.34 3.70 -0.88
CA GLN A 194 24.74 3.33 -1.04
C GLN A 194 25.46 3.42 0.32
N LEU A 195 26.37 2.49 0.57
CA LEU A 195 27.28 2.52 1.72
C LEU A 195 27.94 3.91 1.82
N LYS A 196 27.70 4.62 2.93
CA LYS A 196 28.39 5.88 3.22
C LYS A 196 29.51 5.59 4.20
N ILE A 197 30.74 5.91 3.79
CA ILE A 197 31.91 5.86 4.67
C ILE A 197 32.14 7.28 5.16
N GLU A 198 31.67 7.58 6.37
CA GLU A 198 31.93 8.85 7.03
C GLU A 198 32.81 8.64 8.26
N ARG A 199 33.95 9.34 8.31
CA ARG A 199 34.89 9.32 9.45
C ARG A 199 35.37 7.92 9.88
N GLY A 200 35.47 6.97 8.95
CA GLY A 200 35.89 5.59 9.24
C GLY A 200 34.77 4.70 9.80
N CYS A 201 33.55 5.21 9.94
CA CYS A 201 32.35 4.43 10.21
C CYS A 201 31.63 4.10 8.91
N ILE A 202 31.30 2.82 8.74
CA ILE A 202 30.46 2.36 7.63
C ILE A 202 29.00 2.53 8.06
N GLN A 203 28.28 3.46 7.43
CA GLN A 203 26.83 3.53 7.54
C GLN A 203 26.20 2.68 6.43
N PHE A 204 25.36 1.74 6.85
CA PHE A 204 24.64 0.82 5.97
C PHE A 204 23.17 0.79 6.36
N ASP A 205 22.30 1.25 5.46
CA ASP A 205 20.86 1.23 5.67
C ASP A 205 20.31 -0.14 5.24
N LEU A 206 20.04 -0.96 6.25
CA LEU A 206 19.30 -2.19 6.07
C LEU A 206 17.87 -1.91 5.66
N HIS A 207 17.30 -2.82 4.88
CA HIS A 207 15.87 -2.81 4.62
C HIS A 207 15.11 -2.91 5.96
N PRO A 208 14.28 -1.91 6.32
CA PRO A 208 13.52 -1.95 7.56
C PRO A 208 12.43 -3.02 7.46
N VAL A 209 12.30 -3.84 8.51
CA VAL A 209 11.23 -4.82 8.62
C VAL A 209 10.20 -4.30 9.61
N TYR A 210 8.93 -4.40 9.22
CA TYR A 210 7.78 -3.87 9.92
C TYR A 210 6.92 -5.00 10.47
N GLU A 211 6.44 -4.83 11.69
CA GLU A 211 5.31 -5.56 12.25
C GLU A 211 4.03 -4.76 11.98
N ASP A 212 2.95 -5.46 11.62
CA ASP A 212 1.64 -4.85 11.43
C ASP A 212 0.99 -4.44 12.76
N GLU A 213 -0.24 -3.91 12.71
CA GLU A 213 -0.96 -3.45 13.90
C GLU A 213 -1.31 -4.58 14.90
N GLU A 214 -1.23 -5.84 14.48
CA GLU A 214 -1.41 -7.03 15.32
C GLU A 214 -0.06 -7.61 15.81
N GLY A 215 1.06 -6.95 15.53
CA GLY A 215 2.41 -7.42 15.88
C GLY A 215 2.90 -8.58 15.01
N LYS A 216 2.36 -8.73 13.78
CA LYS A 216 2.73 -9.82 12.87
C LYS A 216 3.59 -9.29 11.72
N CYS A 217 4.62 -10.05 11.37
CA CYS A 217 5.50 -9.74 10.26
C CYS A 217 5.13 -10.58 9.04
N HIS A 218 4.60 -9.95 7.99
CA HIS A 218 4.19 -10.58 6.75
C HIS A 218 5.17 -10.23 5.62
N PHE A 219 5.44 -11.18 4.74
CA PHE A 219 6.19 -10.97 3.50
C PHE A 219 5.35 -11.45 2.31
N ARG A 220 5.38 -10.68 1.23
CA ARG A 220 4.74 -11.04 -0.04
C ARG A 220 5.57 -12.08 -0.80
N ARG A 221 4.95 -13.22 -1.15
CA ARG A 221 5.49 -14.25 -2.06
C ARG A 221 4.48 -14.55 -3.17
N GLN A 222 4.80 -14.14 -4.41
CA GLN A 222 3.83 -14.16 -5.52
C GLN A 222 2.50 -13.53 -5.07
N ALA A 223 1.36 -14.19 -5.26
CA ALA A 223 0.05 -13.72 -4.82
C ALA A 223 -0.33 -14.10 -3.37
N SER A 224 0.65 -14.43 -2.51
CA SER A 224 0.38 -14.90 -1.14
C SER A 224 1.17 -14.13 -0.08
N LEU A 225 0.60 -14.03 1.13
CA LEU A 225 1.28 -13.53 2.31
C LEU A 225 1.77 -14.70 3.17
N VAL A 226 3.04 -14.65 3.54
CA VAL A 226 3.66 -15.58 4.48
C VAL A 226 4.04 -14.80 5.73
N GLN A 227 3.63 -15.30 6.89
CA GLN A 227 4.03 -14.74 8.18
C GLN A 227 5.39 -15.32 8.58
N TYR A 228 6.30 -14.46 9.02
CA TYR A 228 7.64 -14.82 9.49
C TYR A 228 7.73 -14.60 10.99
N SER A 229 8.45 -15.49 11.66
CA SER A 229 8.90 -15.30 13.03
C SER A 229 10.08 -14.33 13.09
N VAL A 230 10.29 -13.74 14.27
CA VAL A 230 11.46 -12.87 14.53
C VAL A 230 12.77 -13.60 14.21
N GLN A 231 12.88 -14.89 14.51
CA GLN A 231 14.09 -15.66 14.20
C GLN A 231 14.35 -15.78 12.70
N GLU A 232 13.31 -16.03 11.90
CA GLU A 232 13.44 -16.10 10.44
C GLU A 232 13.80 -14.73 9.84
N VAL A 233 13.23 -13.64 10.38
CA VAL A 233 13.60 -12.27 10.00
C VAL A 233 15.09 -12.02 10.30
N VAL A 234 15.58 -12.41 11.48
CA VAL A 234 17.00 -12.27 11.84
C VAL A 234 17.90 -13.05 10.88
N GLU A 235 17.53 -14.27 10.50
CA GLU A 235 18.31 -15.05 9.53
C GLU A 235 18.27 -14.43 8.12
N LEU A 236 17.14 -13.86 7.69
CA LEU A 236 17.06 -13.10 6.44
C LEU A 236 17.99 -11.88 6.47
N THR A 237 17.98 -11.10 7.54
CA THR A 237 18.86 -9.93 7.69
C THR A 237 20.34 -10.33 7.70
N LYS A 238 20.70 -11.41 8.40
CA LYS A 238 22.08 -11.95 8.37
C LYS A 238 22.50 -12.35 6.95
N ALA A 239 21.60 -13.01 6.21
CA ALA A 239 21.86 -13.40 4.83
C ALA A 239 22.03 -12.18 3.91
N GLU A 240 21.20 -11.13 4.10
CA GLU A 240 21.32 -9.87 3.35
C GLU A 240 22.66 -9.18 3.60
N ILE A 241 23.06 -9.02 4.87
CA ILE A 241 24.35 -8.45 5.27
C ILE A 241 25.48 -9.26 4.64
N LYS A 242 25.45 -10.59 4.78
CA LYS A 242 26.47 -11.46 4.22
C LYS A 242 26.57 -11.27 2.70
N ASN A 243 25.46 -11.27 1.99
CA ASN A 243 25.45 -11.09 0.53
C ASN A 243 25.99 -9.71 0.11
N HIS A 244 25.75 -8.68 0.92
CA HIS A 244 26.26 -7.34 0.64
C HIS A 244 27.77 -7.20 0.88
N PHE A 245 28.29 -7.73 1.98
CA PHE A 245 29.69 -7.57 2.37
C PHE A 245 30.64 -8.65 1.81
N MET A 246 30.12 -9.82 1.42
CA MET A 246 30.96 -10.90 0.89
C MET A 246 31.80 -10.49 -0.33
N PRO A 247 31.27 -9.76 -1.34
CA PRO A 247 32.09 -9.28 -2.46
C PRO A 247 33.24 -8.36 -2.03
N LEU A 248 32.98 -7.45 -1.08
CA LEU A 248 33.98 -6.54 -0.53
C LEU A 248 35.08 -7.30 0.22
N LEU A 249 34.70 -8.27 1.06
CA LEU A 249 35.66 -9.11 1.78
C LEU A 249 36.52 -9.96 0.86
N LEU A 250 35.97 -10.46 -0.24
CA LEU A 250 36.72 -11.21 -1.25
C LEU A 250 37.73 -10.30 -1.97
N SER A 251 37.30 -9.10 -2.39
CA SER A 251 38.20 -8.11 -3.01
C SER A 251 39.37 -7.73 -2.09
N LEU A 252 39.08 -7.42 -0.82
CA LEU A 252 40.12 -7.07 0.16
C LEU A 252 41.09 -8.24 0.41
N ARG A 253 40.58 -9.47 0.44
CA ARG A 253 41.42 -10.66 0.59
C ARG A 253 42.37 -10.84 -0.59
N ASP A 254 41.89 -10.60 -1.82
CA ASP A 254 42.72 -10.69 -3.03
C ASP A 254 43.78 -9.58 -3.07
N GLU A 255 43.43 -8.35 -2.67
CA GLU A 255 44.39 -7.25 -2.52
C GLU A 255 45.47 -7.57 -1.49
N MET A 256 45.11 -8.06 -0.31
CA MET A 256 46.07 -8.47 0.72
C MET A 256 47.01 -9.57 0.25
N LYS A 257 46.49 -10.54 -0.52
CA LYS A 257 47.30 -11.60 -1.13
C LYS A 257 48.29 -11.02 -2.12
N THR A 258 47.84 -10.13 -2.99
CA THR A 258 48.69 -9.45 -4.00
C THR A 258 49.81 -8.65 -3.34
N ILE A 259 49.51 -7.90 -2.27
CA ILE A 259 50.49 -7.12 -1.51
C ILE A 259 51.52 -8.06 -0.86
N ARG A 260 51.07 -9.15 -0.25
CA ARG A 260 51.95 -10.14 0.40
C ARG A 260 52.89 -10.80 -0.61
N ASP A 261 52.39 -11.13 -1.80
CA ASP A 261 53.19 -11.76 -2.85
C ASP A 261 54.25 -10.79 -3.41
N ARG A 262 53.92 -9.50 -3.56
CA ARG A 262 54.91 -8.45 -3.89
C ARG A 262 55.96 -8.28 -2.80
N HIS A 263 55.58 -8.33 -1.53
CA HIS A 263 56.53 -8.17 -0.42
C HIS A 263 57.50 -9.36 -0.31
N LYS A 264 57.05 -10.57 -0.66
CA LYS A 264 57.90 -11.78 -0.74
C LYS A 264 58.85 -11.80 -1.93
N LEU A 265 58.55 -11.07 -3.00
CA LEU A 265 59.44 -10.93 -4.17
C LEU A 265 60.57 -9.90 -3.96
N HIS A 266 60.47 -9.07 -2.93
CA HIS A 266 61.44 -8.01 -2.60
C HIS A 266 62.20 -8.25 -1.28
N SER A 267 62.07 -9.43 -0.67
CA SER A 267 62.88 -9.91 0.46
C SER A 267 63.72 -11.09 0.03
#